data_AF-A0A2N6KH06-F1
#
_entry.id   AF-A0A2N6KH06-F1
#
_cell.length_a   1.000
_cell.length_b   1.000
_cell.length_c   1.000
_cell.angle_alpha   90.00
_cell.angle_beta   90.00
_cell.angle_gamma   90.00
#
_symmetry.space_group_name_H-M   'P 1'
#
loop_
_entity.id
_entity.type
_entity.pdbx_description
1 polymer ?
#
loop_
_entity_poly.entity_id
_entity_poly.type
_entity_poly.pdbx_seq_one_letter_code
_entity_poly.pdbx_strand_id
1 'polypeptide(L)'
;MLEPVFQDIPNVELLQWLARGSLKQNLQRAVRLWVWLSSLYGENRLALNDGFTYAQWRDVFFTSTHPKGETVPKLHDENCPCAKTTAQWLFDPKIGISETEWKQSVVFHAGINKSQLDELLKTRLFGVTRRSLQADLETLAELGWLVYKNQKYDRVTELPLRPTTINNEVNIAKLGAYELNFLQEDLSAITENHSQKINGVQRFFLKLDYVIPRTTIDLVEDWQYELRQLWTKTPVPPIKLTYNSAKVRDTVDCIVYPVCIYYVQRAVYLCAYGESPLRQGDWYNFRLDRIQNMIPLEWTNPQLPYNLQQSYQQKSLPTPDDIAVAMSKAWGFDFYLPAQLMLLRFEREFHDRYVKGTERHDTFAEITYQQAQHLIRREVKQAEPQQALLKILANRSPNDAYYQVSIRYQDHEYRDNNVIMRLRAWRPKCEVLLPLDLRKSIAAEVAKESLFYHQDSLL
;
A
#
# COMPACT_ATOMS: atom_id res chain seq x y z
N MET A 1 22.06 -34.97 -9.25
CA MET A 1 21.85 -33.56 -8.84
C MET A 1 21.97 -33.53 -7.32
N LEU A 2 22.80 -32.63 -6.78
CA LEU A 2 22.94 -32.47 -5.33
C LEU A 2 21.64 -31.86 -4.79
N GLU A 3 21.04 -32.50 -3.80
CA GLU A 3 19.84 -31.95 -3.15
C GLU A 3 20.22 -30.68 -2.38
N PRO A 4 19.41 -29.62 -2.44
CA PRO A 4 19.71 -28.39 -1.74
C PRO A 4 19.68 -28.59 -0.22
N VAL A 5 20.73 -28.11 0.47
CA VAL A 5 20.83 -28.16 1.93
C VAL A 5 20.67 -26.76 2.51
N PHE A 6 19.71 -26.59 3.42
CA PHE A 6 19.49 -25.36 4.16
C PHE A 6 20.26 -25.38 5.47
N GLN A 7 21.26 -24.49 5.61
CA GLN A 7 22.12 -24.38 6.79
C GLN A 7 22.04 -22.98 7.45
N ASP A 8 21.14 -22.12 6.99
CA ASP A 8 21.09 -20.74 7.46
C ASP A 8 20.55 -20.66 8.89
N ILE A 9 21.25 -19.88 9.71
CA ILE A 9 20.81 -19.54 11.06
C ILE A 9 19.68 -18.49 11.01
N PRO A 10 18.72 -18.50 11.96
CA PRO A 10 17.60 -17.59 12.06
C PRO A 10 18.04 -16.19 12.51
N ASN A 11 18.92 -15.54 11.76
CA ASN A 11 19.29 -14.15 12.00
C ASN A 11 18.12 -13.21 11.65
N VAL A 12 18.22 -11.93 12.05
CA VAL A 12 17.14 -10.96 11.85
C VAL A 12 16.77 -10.82 10.37
N GLU A 13 17.75 -10.79 9.47
CA GLU A 13 17.51 -10.59 8.03
C GLU A 13 16.68 -11.72 7.44
N LEU A 14 17.06 -12.97 7.73
CA LEU A 14 16.33 -14.15 7.32
C LEU A 14 14.92 -14.16 7.91
N LEU A 15 14.79 -13.86 9.21
CA LEU A 15 13.47 -13.83 9.87
C LEU A 15 12.59 -12.71 9.34
N GLN A 16 13.15 -11.54 9.02
CA GLN A 16 12.43 -10.41 8.44
C GLN A 16 11.92 -10.76 7.04
N TRP A 17 12.70 -11.51 6.26
CA TRP A 17 12.26 -12.02 4.97
C TRP A 17 11.15 -13.06 5.10
N LEU A 18 11.29 -14.01 6.05
CA LEU A 18 10.25 -15.03 6.32
C LEU A 18 8.95 -14.44 6.92
N ALA A 19 9.03 -13.30 7.60
CA ALA A 19 7.88 -12.67 8.26
C ALA A 19 6.81 -12.13 7.32
N ARG A 20 7.09 -11.94 6.01
CA ARG A 20 6.18 -11.33 5.01
C ARG A 20 5.47 -10.07 5.55
N GLY A 21 6.23 -9.14 6.13
CA GLY A 21 5.68 -7.94 6.79
C GLY A 21 6.47 -7.59 8.05
N SER A 22 5.84 -6.92 9.01
CA SER A 22 6.55 -6.50 10.23
C SER A 22 7.06 -7.70 11.04
N LEU A 23 8.38 -7.85 11.18
CA LEU A 23 8.96 -8.89 12.03
C LEU A 23 8.49 -8.78 13.48
N LYS A 24 8.20 -7.56 13.96
CA LYS A 24 7.62 -7.32 15.28
C LYS A 24 6.31 -8.06 15.52
N GLN A 25 5.45 -8.09 14.51
CA GLN A 25 4.13 -8.71 14.60
C GLN A 25 4.19 -10.21 14.27
N ASN A 26 5.14 -10.61 13.41
CA ASN A 26 5.20 -11.95 12.83
C ASN A 26 6.36 -12.82 13.32
N LEU A 27 7.09 -12.42 14.38
CA LEU A 27 8.30 -13.12 14.85
C LEU A 27 8.09 -14.62 15.07
N GLN A 28 7.02 -15.02 15.77
CA GLN A 28 6.76 -16.45 16.03
C GLN A 28 6.53 -17.24 14.73
N ARG A 29 5.81 -16.66 13.76
CA ARG A 29 5.61 -17.30 12.46
C ARG A 29 6.92 -17.40 11.70
N ALA A 30 7.72 -16.33 11.67
CA ALA A 30 9.02 -16.32 11.00
C ALA A 30 9.97 -17.39 11.57
N VAL A 31 10.05 -17.50 12.90
CA VAL A 31 10.86 -18.55 13.56
C VAL A 31 10.30 -19.94 13.25
N ARG A 32 8.97 -20.10 13.22
CA ARG A 32 8.34 -21.38 12.86
C ARG A 32 8.63 -21.78 11.41
N LEU A 33 8.54 -20.84 10.48
CA LEU A 33 8.92 -21.04 9.07
C LEU A 33 10.40 -21.42 8.93
N TRP A 34 11.29 -20.80 9.71
CA TRP A 34 12.69 -21.22 9.76
C TRP A 34 12.83 -22.69 10.20
N VAL A 35 12.13 -23.13 11.26
CA VAL A 35 12.15 -24.54 11.69
C VAL A 35 11.59 -25.46 10.60
N TRP A 36 10.53 -25.05 9.90
CA TRP A 36 10.02 -25.78 8.74
C TRP A 36 11.11 -25.99 7.69
N LEU A 37 11.84 -24.93 7.32
CA LEU A 37 12.93 -25.01 6.34
C LEU A 37 14.04 -25.95 6.81
N SER A 38 14.49 -25.84 8.06
CA SER A 38 15.46 -26.77 8.64
C SER A 38 14.95 -28.23 8.63
N SER A 39 13.66 -28.46 8.85
CA SER A 39 13.06 -29.81 8.84
C SER A 39 12.90 -30.40 7.44
N LEU A 40 12.76 -29.56 6.41
CA LEU A 40 12.50 -29.99 5.03
C LEU A 40 13.77 -30.07 4.18
N TYR A 41 14.72 -29.17 4.45
CA TYR A 41 15.93 -28.95 3.66
C TYR A 41 17.23 -29.06 4.46
N GLY A 42 17.18 -29.13 5.79
CA GLY A 42 18.40 -29.19 6.61
C GLY A 42 19.11 -30.55 6.55
N GLU A 43 20.29 -30.62 7.18
CA GLU A 43 21.09 -31.84 7.25
C GLU A 43 20.36 -33.02 7.89
N ASN A 44 19.50 -32.74 8.88
CA ASN A 44 18.65 -33.71 9.56
C ASN A 44 17.19 -33.60 9.10
N ARG A 45 16.95 -33.49 7.79
CA ARG A 45 15.60 -33.38 7.24
C ARG A 45 14.75 -34.60 7.59
N LEU A 46 13.44 -34.38 7.70
CA LEU A 46 12.46 -35.43 7.94
C LEU A 46 12.43 -36.42 6.76
N ALA A 47 12.23 -37.70 7.09
CA ALA A 47 12.05 -38.77 6.12
C ALA A 47 10.68 -38.69 5.45
N LEU A 48 10.53 -37.71 4.54
CA LEU A 48 9.34 -37.49 3.73
C LEU A 48 9.62 -37.81 2.26
N ASN A 49 8.61 -38.39 1.60
CA ASN A 49 8.63 -38.65 0.17
C ASN A 49 8.58 -37.33 -0.62
N ASP A 50 8.94 -37.41 -1.91
CA ASP A 50 8.75 -36.30 -2.85
C ASP A 50 7.25 -36.12 -3.11
N GLY A 51 6.69 -35.09 -2.49
CA GLY A 51 5.26 -34.84 -2.38
C GLY A 51 4.67 -35.36 -1.07
N PHE A 52 4.46 -34.45 -0.12
CA PHE A 52 3.87 -34.75 1.19
C PHE A 52 2.65 -33.88 1.50
N THR A 53 1.74 -34.41 2.32
CA THR A 53 0.63 -33.64 2.91
C THR A 53 0.99 -33.16 4.31
N TYR A 54 0.25 -32.18 4.84
CA TYR A 54 0.36 -31.79 6.25
C TYR A 54 0.26 -33.00 7.19
N ALA A 55 -0.66 -33.93 6.93
CA ALA A 55 -0.85 -35.10 7.79
C ALA A 55 0.40 -36.00 7.84
N GLN A 56 1.05 -36.18 6.68
CA GLN A 56 2.30 -36.95 6.59
C GLN A 56 3.45 -36.23 7.29
N TRP A 57 3.61 -34.93 7.08
CA TRP A 57 4.60 -34.14 7.82
C TRP A 57 4.35 -34.19 9.32
N ARG A 58 3.10 -33.99 9.77
CA ARG A 58 2.68 -34.01 11.17
C ARG A 58 3.06 -35.33 11.84
N ASP A 59 2.77 -36.46 11.18
CA ASP A 59 2.99 -37.79 11.75
C ASP A 59 4.47 -38.18 11.81
N VAL A 60 5.34 -37.47 11.07
CA VAL A 60 6.82 -37.64 11.14
C VAL A 60 7.45 -36.63 12.09
N PHE A 61 6.93 -35.40 12.14
CA PHE A 61 7.48 -34.33 12.97
C PHE A 61 7.05 -34.44 14.43
N PHE A 62 5.77 -34.70 14.72
CA PHE A 62 5.28 -34.81 16.09
C PHE A 62 5.28 -36.24 16.63
N THR A 63 5.21 -36.38 17.95
CA THR A 63 5.08 -37.70 18.59
C THR A 63 3.68 -38.29 18.36
N SER A 64 3.55 -39.61 18.53
CA SER A 64 2.29 -40.34 18.29
C SER A 64 1.12 -39.90 19.19
N THR A 65 1.42 -39.26 20.31
CA THR A 65 0.44 -38.71 21.27
C THR A 65 -0.10 -37.33 20.85
N HIS A 66 0.43 -36.73 19.77
CA HIS A 66 0.01 -35.41 19.31
C HIS A 66 -1.45 -35.40 18.79
N PRO A 67 -2.29 -34.48 19.27
CA PRO A 67 -3.70 -34.44 18.88
C PRO A 67 -3.85 -34.07 17.39
N LYS A 68 -4.77 -34.75 16.70
CA LYS A 68 -5.01 -34.57 15.27
C LYS A 68 -6.14 -33.57 14.94
N GLY A 69 -6.74 -32.96 15.97
CA GLY A 69 -7.86 -32.02 15.85
C GLY A 69 -7.45 -30.59 15.46
N GLU A 70 -8.43 -29.69 15.43
CA GLU A 70 -8.25 -28.28 15.03
C GLU A 70 -7.91 -27.34 16.20
N THR A 71 -8.02 -27.80 17.44
CA THR A 71 -7.74 -26.98 18.63
C THR A 71 -6.24 -26.87 18.90
N VAL A 72 -5.84 -25.79 19.57
CA VAL A 72 -4.46 -25.65 20.04
C VAL A 72 -4.12 -26.84 20.97
N PRO A 73 -3.08 -27.64 20.68
CA PRO A 73 -2.72 -28.79 21.50
C PRO A 73 -2.45 -28.37 22.95
N LYS A 74 -3.16 -28.97 23.91
CA LYS A 74 -2.73 -28.92 25.31
C LYS A 74 -1.37 -29.60 25.44
N LEU A 75 -0.63 -29.27 26.50
CA LEU A 75 0.59 -30.00 26.82
C LEU A 75 0.19 -31.47 27.09
N HIS A 76 0.75 -32.39 26.32
CA HIS A 76 0.38 -33.82 26.35
C HIS A 76 1.61 -34.73 26.43
N ASP A 77 2.74 -34.29 25.88
CA ASP A 77 4.02 -34.99 25.90
C ASP A 77 5.12 -33.93 25.87
N GLU A 78 6.01 -33.94 26.86
CA GLU A 78 7.12 -32.99 26.99
C GLU A 78 8.17 -33.15 25.88
N ASN A 79 8.26 -34.34 25.29
CA ASN A 79 9.18 -34.63 24.19
C ASN A 79 8.58 -34.29 22.81
N CYS A 80 7.29 -33.97 22.75
CA CYS A 80 6.65 -33.57 21.50
C CYS A 80 7.21 -32.22 21.03
N PRO A 81 7.59 -32.05 19.75
CA PRO A 81 8.08 -30.76 19.23
C PRO A 81 7.13 -29.57 19.45
N CYS A 82 5.82 -29.80 19.66
CA CYS A 82 4.89 -28.73 20.02
C CYS A 82 4.95 -28.28 21.49
N ALA A 83 5.60 -29.05 22.37
CA ALA A 83 5.86 -28.65 23.75
C ALA A 83 7.03 -27.66 23.84
N LYS A 84 7.95 -27.69 22.87
CA LYS A 84 9.12 -26.81 22.84
C LYS A 84 8.74 -25.34 22.71
N THR A 85 9.36 -24.51 23.54
CA THR A 85 9.24 -23.06 23.47
C THR A 85 10.02 -22.50 22.29
N THR A 86 9.72 -21.27 21.90
CA THR A 86 10.45 -20.55 20.85
C THR A 86 11.94 -20.42 21.21
N ALA A 87 12.27 -20.17 22.49
CA ALA A 87 13.65 -20.14 22.97
C ALA A 87 14.36 -21.49 22.80
N GLN A 88 13.69 -22.61 23.13
CA GLN A 88 14.27 -23.95 22.98
C GLN A 88 14.57 -24.32 21.53
N TRP A 89 13.83 -23.77 20.57
CA TRP A 89 14.12 -23.94 19.14
C TRP A 89 15.30 -23.11 18.67
N LEU A 90 15.39 -21.85 19.10
CA LEU A 90 16.41 -20.92 18.63
C LEU A 90 17.79 -21.17 19.25
N PHE A 91 17.83 -21.53 20.53
CA PHE A 91 19.05 -21.62 21.34
C PHE A 91 19.43 -23.07 21.66
N ASP A 92 19.02 -24.02 20.81
CA ASP A 92 19.58 -25.36 20.86
C ASP A 92 21.09 -25.27 20.56
N PRO A 93 21.97 -25.86 21.39
CA PRO A 93 23.42 -25.77 21.21
C PRO A 93 23.91 -26.16 19.81
N LYS A 94 23.17 -27.01 19.09
CA LYS A 94 23.50 -27.43 17.73
C LYS A 94 23.35 -26.32 16.69
N ILE A 95 22.55 -25.29 16.98
CA ILE A 95 22.32 -24.16 16.09
C ILE A 95 23.45 -23.12 16.21
N GLY A 96 24.16 -23.09 17.35
CA GLY A 96 25.33 -22.25 17.55
C GLY A 96 25.03 -20.76 17.73
N ILE A 97 23.81 -20.39 18.15
CA ILE A 97 23.42 -18.99 18.36
C ILE A 97 23.54 -18.59 19.82
N SER A 98 24.23 -17.47 20.07
CA SER A 98 24.22 -16.81 21.37
C SER A 98 22.87 -16.17 21.65
N GLU A 99 22.17 -16.64 22.68
CA GLU A 99 20.87 -16.08 23.12
C GLU A 99 20.97 -14.56 23.36
N THR A 100 22.07 -14.11 23.96
CA THR A 100 22.26 -12.70 24.28
C THR A 100 22.40 -11.85 23.02
N GLU A 101 23.25 -12.26 22.08
CA GLU A 101 23.50 -11.52 20.85
C GLU A 101 22.27 -11.52 19.94
N TRP A 102 21.58 -12.65 19.84
CA TRP A 102 20.36 -12.77 19.05
C TRP A 102 19.24 -11.89 19.59
N LYS A 103 19.01 -11.91 20.92
CA LYS A 103 18.02 -11.02 21.56
C LYS A 103 18.35 -9.56 21.32
N GLN A 104 19.62 -9.17 21.47
CA GLN A 104 20.07 -7.81 21.20
C GLN A 104 19.82 -7.41 19.75
N SER A 105 20.16 -8.28 18.80
CA SER A 105 19.93 -8.05 17.36
C SER A 105 18.44 -7.88 17.05
N VAL A 106 17.57 -8.76 17.55
CA VAL A 106 16.12 -8.68 17.32
C VAL A 106 15.50 -7.45 17.96
N VAL A 107 15.85 -7.11 19.20
CA VAL A 107 15.38 -5.87 19.84
C VAL A 107 15.85 -4.65 19.05
N PHE A 108 17.10 -4.67 18.59
CA PHE A 108 17.69 -3.56 17.86
C PHE A 108 17.04 -3.36 16.50
N HIS A 109 16.91 -4.40 15.69
CA HIS A 109 16.49 -4.30 14.30
C HIS A 109 14.98 -4.46 14.08
N ALA A 110 14.27 -5.24 14.91
CA ALA A 110 12.83 -5.51 14.74
C ALA A 110 11.92 -4.58 15.57
N GLY A 111 12.48 -3.74 16.46
CA GLY A 111 11.69 -2.81 17.28
C GLY A 111 10.74 -3.47 18.29
N ILE A 112 11.08 -4.70 18.70
CA ILE A 112 10.39 -5.47 19.75
C ILE A 112 10.95 -5.04 21.11
N ASN A 113 10.08 -4.71 22.07
CA ASN A 113 10.54 -4.41 23.43
C ASN A 113 11.09 -5.70 24.08
N LYS A 114 12.16 -5.59 24.87
CA LYS A 114 12.82 -6.72 25.55
C LYS A 114 11.83 -7.58 26.35
N SER A 115 10.93 -6.96 27.12
CA SER A 115 9.91 -7.69 27.89
C SER A 115 8.93 -8.45 26.99
N GLN A 116 8.53 -7.85 25.87
CA GLN A 116 7.67 -8.51 24.88
C GLN A 116 8.40 -9.68 24.21
N LEU A 117 9.68 -9.51 23.88
CA LEU A 117 10.49 -10.57 23.30
C LEU A 117 10.66 -11.75 24.27
N ASP A 118 10.96 -11.49 25.53
CA ASP A 118 11.10 -12.55 26.53
C ASP A 118 9.79 -13.33 26.75
N GLU A 119 8.62 -12.67 26.66
CA GLU A 119 7.33 -13.37 26.68
C GLU A 119 7.09 -14.21 25.42
N LEU A 120 7.38 -13.66 24.22
CA LEU A 120 7.28 -14.42 22.97
C LEU A 120 8.17 -15.66 23.00
N LEU A 121 9.37 -15.56 23.57
CA LEU A 121 10.33 -16.66 23.66
C LEU A 121 9.86 -17.82 24.56
N LYS A 122 9.01 -17.56 25.55
CA LYS A 122 8.42 -18.58 26.43
C LYS A 122 7.26 -19.33 25.78
N THR A 123 6.67 -18.80 24.71
CA THR A 123 5.54 -19.45 24.04
C THR A 123 5.95 -20.72 23.30
N ARG A 124 5.03 -21.70 23.23
CA ARG A 124 5.22 -22.94 22.47
C ARG A 124 5.09 -22.67 20.98
N LEU A 125 6.20 -22.77 20.24
CA LEU A 125 6.28 -22.33 18.83
C LEU A 125 5.28 -23.06 17.92
N PHE A 126 5.19 -24.39 18.08
CA PHE A 126 4.25 -25.26 17.37
C PHE A 126 3.00 -25.60 18.21
N GLY A 127 2.81 -24.95 19.35
CA GLY A 127 1.58 -25.02 20.14
C GLY A 127 0.48 -24.15 19.54
N VAL A 128 0.19 -24.34 18.25
CA VAL A 128 -0.76 -23.57 17.45
C VAL A 128 -1.80 -24.52 16.83
N THR A 129 -2.81 -23.96 16.16
CA THR A 129 -3.84 -24.78 15.49
C THR A 129 -3.28 -25.47 14.25
N ARG A 130 -3.94 -26.55 13.81
CA ARG A 130 -3.67 -27.18 12.50
C ARG A 130 -3.74 -26.16 11.36
N ARG A 131 -4.74 -25.28 11.38
CA ARG A 131 -4.90 -24.22 10.36
C ARG A 131 -3.68 -23.30 10.29
N SER A 132 -3.08 -22.94 11.42
CA SER A 132 -1.87 -22.12 11.45
C SER A 132 -0.67 -22.82 10.81
N LEU A 133 -0.50 -24.13 11.04
CA LEU A 133 0.58 -24.91 10.43
C LEU A 133 0.35 -25.16 8.93
N GLN A 134 -0.90 -25.32 8.53
CA GLN A 134 -1.28 -25.38 7.12
C GLN A 134 -0.97 -24.06 6.40
N ALA A 135 -1.29 -22.92 7.02
CA ALA A 135 -0.97 -21.59 6.48
C ALA A 135 0.55 -21.34 6.39
N ASP A 136 1.37 -21.97 7.25
CA ASP A 136 2.83 -21.90 7.11
C ASP A 136 3.31 -22.61 5.82
N LEU A 137 2.77 -23.80 5.51
CA LEU A 137 3.10 -24.53 4.28
C LEU A 137 2.68 -23.75 3.02
N GLU A 138 1.52 -23.10 3.07
CA GLU A 138 1.06 -22.18 2.02
C GLU A 138 2.06 -21.02 1.84
N THR A 139 2.51 -20.40 2.94
CA THR A 139 3.54 -19.35 2.88
C THR A 139 4.87 -19.82 2.33
N LEU A 140 5.32 -21.03 2.70
CA LEU A 140 6.53 -21.59 2.12
C LEU A 140 6.38 -21.85 0.62
N ALA A 141 5.19 -22.27 0.16
CA ALA A 141 4.92 -22.40 -1.26
C ALA A 141 4.93 -21.05 -1.99
N GLU A 142 4.32 -20.02 -1.41
CA GLU A 142 4.32 -18.65 -1.96
C GLU A 142 5.72 -18.04 -2.03
N LEU A 143 6.57 -18.31 -1.04
CA LEU A 143 7.96 -17.87 -0.98
C LEU A 143 8.89 -18.68 -1.92
N GLY A 144 8.34 -19.64 -2.68
CA GLY A 144 9.11 -20.47 -3.61
C GLY A 144 9.94 -21.56 -2.95
N TRP A 145 9.72 -21.85 -1.66
CA TRP A 145 10.34 -22.96 -0.97
C TRP A 145 9.61 -24.27 -1.18
N LEU A 146 8.37 -24.27 -1.62
CA LEU A 146 7.60 -25.48 -1.90
C LEU A 146 6.81 -25.28 -3.19
N VAL A 147 6.46 -26.38 -3.84
CA VAL A 147 5.49 -26.37 -4.94
C VAL A 147 4.28 -27.15 -4.49
N TYR A 148 3.12 -26.49 -4.46
CA TYR A 148 1.86 -27.17 -4.17
C TYR A 148 1.25 -27.71 -5.47
N LYS A 149 1.20 -29.04 -5.62
CA LYS A 149 0.57 -29.72 -6.77
C LYS A 149 -0.09 -31.01 -6.33
N ASN A 150 -1.18 -31.40 -7.00
CA ASN A 150 -1.91 -32.65 -6.71
C ASN A 150 -2.24 -32.85 -5.21
N GLN A 151 -2.64 -31.77 -4.53
CA GLN A 151 -2.96 -31.74 -3.10
C GLN A 151 -1.79 -32.11 -2.17
N LYS A 152 -0.55 -31.94 -2.64
CA LYS A 152 0.69 -32.21 -1.90
C LYS A 152 1.66 -31.06 -2.07
N TYR A 153 2.58 -30.95 -1.13
CA TYR A 153 3.73 -30.06 -1.20
C TYR A 153 4.96 -30.85 -1.62
N ASP A 154 5.61 -30.38 -2.68
CA ASP A 154 6.88 -30.89 -3.16
C ASP A 154 8.00 -29.92 -2.80
N ARG A 155 9.15 -30.48 -2.45
CA ARG A 155 10.37 -29.69 -2.25
C ARG A 155 10.88 -29.18 -3.58
N VAL A 156 11.43 -27.97 -3.59
CA VAL A 156 12.12 -27.41 -4.75
C VAL A 156 13.55 -27.95 -4.81
N THR A 157 14.06 -28.14 -6.02
CA THR A 157 15.45 -28.54 -6.27
C THR A 157 16.40 -27.34 -6.25
N GLU A 158 15.88 -26.15 -6.52
CA GLU A 158 16.61 -24.88 -6.48
C GLU A 158 15.98 -23.99 -5.41
N LEU A 159 16.76 -23.61 -4.39
CA LEU A 159 16.26 -22.74 -3.32
C LEU A 159 16.07 -21.31 -3.84
N PRO A 160 15.05 -20.59 -3.37
CA PRO A 160 14.83 -19.21 -3.78
C PRO A 160 16.03 -18.32 -3.40
N LEU A 161 16.34 -17.36 -4.27
CA LEU A 161 17.33 -16.32 -4.02
C LEU A 161 16.90 -15.47 -2.83
N ARG A 162 17.83 -15.21 -1.92
CA ARG A 162 17.58 -14.49 -0.67
C ARG A 162 18.60 -13.37 -0.49
N PRO A 163 18.22 -12.26 0.16
CA PRO A 163 19.19 -11.26 0.56
C PRO A 163 20.17 -11.94 1.53
N THR A 164 21.39 -12.18 1.07
CA THR A 164 22.50 -12.58 1.94
C THR A 164 23.46 -11.41 1.97
N THR A 165 23.71 -10.89 3.17
CA THR A 165 24.77 -9.93 3.43
C THR A 165 26.12 -10.62 3.29
N ILE A 166 26.57 -10.84 2.05
CA ILE A 166 27.98 -11.01 1.77
C ILE A 166 28.56 -9.61 1.65
N ASN A 167 29.28 -9.20 2.70
CA ASN A 167 30.21 -8.08 2.82
C ASN A 167 30.56 -7.35 1.50
N ASN A 168 29.68 -6.44 1.07
CA ASN A 168 29.99 -5.42 0.09
C ASN A 168 29.28 -4.14 0.54
N GLU A 169 29.85 -3.50 1.55
CA GLU A 169 29.45 -2.18 2.08
C GLU A 169 29.41 -1.09 0.99
N VAL A 170 29.95 -1.35 -0.19
CA VAL A 170 29.94 -0.43 -1.34
C VAL A 170 28.60 -0.44 -2.11
N ASN A 171 27.76 -1.48 -1.97
CA ASN A 171 26.50 -1.58 -2.73
C ASN A 171 25.23 -1.21 -1.96
N ILE A 172 25.24 -1.19 -0.62
CA ILE A 172 24.04 -0.84 0.18
C ILE A 172 23.73 0.66 0.08
N ALA A 173 24.76 1.51 0.04
CA ALA A 173 24.58 2.94 -0.21
C ALA A 173 24.01 3.22 -1.62
N LYS A 174 24.29 2.34 -2.60
CA LYS A 174 23.73 2.45 -3.96
C LYS A 174 22.34 1.83 -4.09
N LEU A 175 22.00 0.76 -3.36
CA LEU A 175 20.64 0.20 -3.37
C LEU A 175 19.65 1.11 -2.63
N GLY A 176 20.02 1.67 -1.48
CA GLY A 176 19.17 2.60 -0.72
C GLY A 176 18.83 3.88 -1.48
N ALA A 177 19.79 4.42 -2.24
CA ALA A 177 19.61 5.60 -3.07
C ALA A 177 18.78 5.35 -4.35
N TYR A 178 18.70 4.10 -4.83
CA TYR A 178 17.83 3.75 -5.97
C TYR A 178 16.41 3.36 -5.53
N GLU A 179 16.26 2.76 -4.35
CA GLU A 179 14.96 2.29 -3.84
C GLU A 179 14.07 3.41 -3.28
N LEU A 180 14.61 4.57 -2.88
CA LEU A 180 13.81 5.68 -2.30
C LEU A 180 13.39 6.77 -3.30
N ASN A 181 13.74 6.63 -4.59
CA ASN A 181 13.40 7.60 -5.64
C ASN A 181 11.89 7.80 -5.88
N PHE A 182 11.02 6.98 -5.26
CA PHE A 182 9.57 7.15 -5.31
C PHE A 182 8.98 8.05 -4.22
N LEU A 183 9.75 8.37 -3.17
CA LEU A 183 9.35 9.32 -2.13
C LEU A 183 9.58 10.75 -2.65
N GLN A 184 8.82 11.74 -2.15
CA GLN A 184 9.16 13.15 -2.38
C GLN A 184 10.61 13.40 -1.94
N GLU A 185 11.35 14.24 -2.67
CA GLU A 185 12.79 14.48 -2.46
C GLU A 185 13.13 14.73 -0.97
N ASP A 186 12.29 15.50 -0.26
CA ASP A 186 12.43 15.77 1.17
C ASP A 186 12.30 14.52 2.05
N LEU A 187 11.35 13.63 1.74
CA LEU A 187 11.13 12.37 2.47
C LEU A 187 12.24 11.37 2.20
N SER A 188 12.75 11.31 0.97
CA SER A 188 13.92 10.49 0.62
C SER A 188 15.13 10.94 1.44
N ALA A 189 15.44 12.24 1.44
CA ALA A 189 16.57 12.79 2.18
C ALA A 189 16.42 12.60 3.71
N ILE A 190 15.24 12.82 4.28
CA ILE A 190 14.99 12.58 5.71
C ILE A 190 15.10 11.09 6.05
N THR A 191 14.59 10.21 5.18
CA THR A 191 14.66 8.76 5.37
C THR A 191 16.09 8.26 5.25
N GLU A 192 16.87 8.72 4.28
CA GLU A 192 18.29 8.39 4.16
C GLU A 192 19.08 8.84 5.40
N ASN A 193 18.87 10.08 5.85
CA ASN A 193 19.62 10.66 6.96
C ASN A 193 19.22 10.12 8.35
N HIS A 194 17.98 9.67 8.51
CA HIS A 194 17.41 9.38 9.83
C HIS A 194 16.69 8.04 9.95
N SER A 195 16.62 7.21 8.89
CA SER A 195 16.10 5.84 8.99
C SER A 195 16.91 4.99 9.96
N GLN A 196 18.22 5.23 10.05
CA GLN A 196 19.11 4.56 10.99
C GLN A 196 19.10 5.23 12.37
N LYS A 197 19.41 4.42 13.39
CA LYS A 197 19.54 4.89 14.77
C LYS A 197 20.77 5.78 14.93
N ILE A 198 20.60 6.91 15.61
CA ILE A 198 21.71 7.80 15.97
C ILE A 198 22.10 7.48 17.42
N ASN A 199 23.33 6.98 17.62
CA ASN A 199 23.82 6.46 18.91
C ASN A 199 22.90 5.38 19.52
N GLY A 200 22.43 4.45 18.70
CA GLY A 200 21.57 3.35 19.15
C GLY A 200 20.13 3.73 19.50
N VAL A 201 19.73 4.99 19.30
CA VAL A 201 18.36 5.48 19.56
C VAL A 201 17.64 5.78 18.25
N GLN A 202 16.42 5.26 18.09
CA GLN A 202 15.53 5.63 16.98
C GLN A 202 15.00 7.04 17.23
N ARG A 203 15.33 7.98 16.34
CA ARG A 203 14.97 9.40 16.50
C ARG A 203 14.00 9.91 15.44
N PHE A 204 13.88 9.22 14.32
CA PHE A 204 12.90 9.51 13.28
C PHE A 204 11.81 8.46 13.28
N PHE A 205 10.57 8.93 13.22
CA PHE A 205 9.38 8.09 13.13
C PHE A 205 8.47 8.66 12.05
N LEU A 206 8.20 7.87 11.02
CA LEU A 206 7.17 8.20 10.04
C LEU A 206 5.83 7.67 10.55
N LYS A 207 4.98 8.56 11.06
CA LYS A 207 3.61 8.21 11.41
C LYS A 207 2.68 8.62 10.27
N LEU A 208 2.16 7.63 9.57
CA LEU A 208 1.06 7.81 8.63
C LEU A 208 -0.24 7.44 9.35
N ASP A 209 -1.19 8.37 9.44
CA ASP A 209 -2.51 8.08 10.00
C ASP A 209 -3.29 7.18 9.02
N TYR A 210 -3.19 5.86 9.20
CA TYR A 210 -3.91 4.92 8.35
C TYR A 210 -5.41 4.94 8.67
N VAL A 211 -6.26 5.19 7.67
CA VAL A 211 -7.73 5.28 7.83
C VAL A 211 -8.41 3.94 7.56
N ILE A 212 -7.67 2.96 7.04
CA ILE A 212 -8.18 1.63 6.70
C ILE A 212 -8.26 0.79 7.99
N PRO A 213 -9.41 0.12 8.28
CA PRO A 213 -9.53 -0.77 9.44
C PRO A 213 -8.43 -1.84 9.44
N ARG A 214 -7.93 -2.20 10.63
CA ARG A 214 -6.85 -3.19 10.76
C ARG A 214 -7.17 -4.53 10.09
N THR A 215 -8.44 -4.94 10.10
CA THR A 215 -8.92 -6.17 9.45
C THR A 215 -8.79 -6.18 7.93
N THR A 216 -8.59 -5.02 7.30
CA THR A 216 -8.49 -4.86 5.84
C THR A 216 -7.04 -4.55 5.42
N ILE A 217 -6.12 -4.37 6.37
CA ILE A 217 -4.70 -4.13 6.07
C ILE A 217 -4.07 -5.36 5.43
N ASP A 218 -4.29 -6.54 6.02
CA ASP A 218 -3.78 -7.81 5.50
C ASP A 218 -4.20 -8.04 4.05
N LEU A 219 -5.47 -7.76 3.73
CA LEU A 219 -6.01 -7.85 2.36
C LEU A 219 -5.31 -6.89 1.38
N VAL A 220 -5.00 -5.66 1.82
CA VAL A 220 -4.29 -4.68 0.99
C VAL A 220 -2.84 -5.10 0.76
N GLU A 221 -2.20 -5.73 1.74
CA GLU A 221 -0.86 -6.31 1.58
C GLU A 221 -0.86 -7.49 0.60
N ASP A 222 -1.88 -8.36 0.69
CA ASP A 222 -2.06 -9.48 -0.25
C ASP A 222 -2.24 -8.97 -1.70
N TRP A 223 -3.10 -7.96 -1.92
CA TRP A 223 -3.27 -7.38 -3.27
C TRP A 223 -2.00 -6.71 -3.80
N GLN A 224 -1.22 -6.03 -2.95
CA GLN A 224 0.08 -5.49 -3.38
C GLN A 224 1.05 -6.60 -3.79
N TYR A 225 1.05 -7.71 -3.05
CA TYR A 225 1.86 -8.87 -3.39
C TYR A 225 1.43 -9.49 -4.72
N GLU A 226 0.13 -9.72 -4.93
CA GLU A 226 -0.37 -10.25 -6.20
C GLU A 226 -0.04 -9.36 -7.38
N LEU A 227 -0.26 -8.05 -7.27
CA LEU A 227 0.10 -7.08 -8.31
C LEU A 227 1.59 -7.13 -8.64
N ARG A 228 2.46 -7.24 -7.62
CA ARG A 228 3.90 -7.42 -7.82
C ARG A 228 4.21 -8.68 -8.63
N GLN A 229 3.56 -9.82 -8.35
CA GLN A 229 3.75 -11.05 -9.13
C GLN A 229 3.20 -10.94 -10.56
N LEU A 230 2.17 -10.12 -10.78
CA LEU A 230 1.65 -9.88 -12.13
C LEU A 230 2.61 -9.01 -12.95
N TRP A 231 3.22 -8.00 -12.35
CA TRP A 231 4.18 -7.12 -13.01
C TRP A 231 5.50 -7.80 -13.39
N THR A 232 5.84 -8.96 -12.82
CA THR A 232 7.01 -9.74 -13.27
C THR A 232 6.76 -10.55 -14.54
N LYS A 233 5.51 -10.66 -15.01
CA LYS A 233 5.15 -11.41 -16.23
C LYS A 233 5.33 -10.53 -17.47
N THR A 234 5.67 -11.15 -18.60
CA THR A 234 5.81 -10.45 -19.89
C THR A 234 5.04 -11.19 -20.99
N PRO A 235 3.99 -10.59 -21.58
CA PRO A 235 3.40 -9.30 -21.19
C PRO A 235 2.69 -9.39 -19.83
N VAL A 236 2.58 -8.27 -19.12
CA VAL A 236 1.77 -8.19 -17.90
C VAL A 236 0.32 -8.52 -18.26
N PRO A 237 -0.35 -9.46 -17.56
CA PRO A 237 -1.71 -9.86 -17.90
C PRO A 237 -2.74 -8.80 -17.46
N PRO A 238 -3.85 -8.66 -18.20
CA PRO A 238 -5.02 -7.95 -17.69
C PRO A 238 -5.62 -8.70 -16.49
N ILE A 239 -6.38 -7.99 -15.66
CA ILE A 239 -7.03 -8.55 -14.48
C ILE A 239 -8.52 -8.24 -14.49
N LYS A 240 -9.31 -9.17 -13.97
CA LYS A 240 -10.69 -8.95 -13.57
C LYS A 240 -10.73 -8.63 -12.09
N LEU A 241 -11.28 -7.48 -11.75
CA LEU A 241 -11.51 -7.02 -10.39
C LEU A 241 -12.98 -7.19 -10.03
N THR A 242 -13.27 -7.76 -8.86
CA THR A 242 -14.57 -7.59 -8.20
C THR A 242 -14.42 -6.47 -7.17
N TYR A 243 -15.09 -5.34 -7.40
CA TYR A 243 -14.80 -4.07 -6.71
C TYR A 243 -16.04 -3.47 -6.07
N ASN A 244 -15.98 -3.19 -4.76
CA ASN A 244 -17.02 -2.47 -4.04
C ASN A 244 -16.89 -0.95 -4.30
N SER A 245 -17.72 -0.42 -5.20
CA SER A 245 -17.60 0.95 -5.64
C SER A 245 -18.53 1.89 -4.87
N ALA A 246 -17.95 2.89 -4.19
CA ALA A 246 -18.75 3.96 -3.59
C ALA A 246 -19.44 4.87 -4.61
N LYS A 247 -18.95 4.94 -5.86
CA LYS A 247 -19.58 5.76 -6.92
C LYS A 247 -20.91 5.15 -7.38
N VAL A 248 -20.94 3.83 -7.58
CA VAL A 248 -22.15 3.10 -8.00
C VAL A 248 -22.97 2.58 -6.82
N ARG A 249 -22.40 2.61 -5.61
CA ARG A 249 -22.97 2.07 -4.36
C ARG A 249 -23.29 0.57 -4.44
N ASP A 250 -22.48 -0.16 -5.20
CA ASP A 250 -22.62 -1.59 -5.42
C ASP A 250 -21.26 -2.24 -5.74
N THR A 251 -21.24 -3.57 -5.74
CA THR A 251 -20.12 -4.38 -6.21
C THR A 251 -20.22 -4.57 -7.71
N VAL A 252 -19.14 -4.27 -8.41
CA VAL A 252 -19.07 -4.39 -9.88
C VAL A 252 -17.82 -5.12 -10.30
N ASP A 253 -17.91 -5.84 -11.42
CA ASP A 253 -16.75 -6.46 -12.05
C ASP A 253 -16.14 -5.49 -13.08
N CYS A 254 -14.83 -5.25 -13.02
CA CYS A 254 -14.09 -4.42 -13.99
C CYS A 254 -12.91 -5.21 -14.54
N ILE A 255 -12.74 -5.21 -15.87
CA ILE A 255 -11.58 -5.77 -16.54
C ILE A 255 -10.62 -4.62 -16.91
N VAL A 256 -9.40 -4.70 -16.40
CA VAL A 256 -8.41 -3.63 -16.50
C VAL A 256 -7.00 -4.18 -16.69
N TYR A 257 -6.11 -3.34 -17.20
CA TYR A 257 -4.68 -3.51 -17.17
C TYR A 257 -4.09 -2.78 -15.96
N PRO A 258 -3.41 -3.49 -15.04
CA PRO A 258 -2.85 -2.89 -13.83
C PRO A 258 -1.55 -2.15 -14.15
N VAL A 259 -1.56 -0.81 -14.12
CA VAL A 259 -0.39 0.00 -14.52
C VAL A 259 0.58 0.17 -13.36
N CYS A 260 0.11 0.75 -12.25
CA CYS A 260 0.93 0.98 -11.05
C CYS A 260 0.05 1.22 -9.81
N ILE A 261 0.68 1.28 -8.64
CA ILE A 261 0.03 1.68 -7.40
C ILE A 261 0.52 3.06 -6.92
N TYR A 262 -0.38 3.80 -6.27
CA TYR A 262 -0.10 5.08 -5.63
C TYR A 262 -0.60 5.07 -4.19
N TYR A 263 0.17 5.66 -3.27
CA TYR A 263 -0.29 5.96 -1.92
C TYR A 263 -0.72 7.43 -1.82
N VAL A 264 -2.02 7.67 -1.74
CA VAL A 264 -2.59 9.04 -1.72
C VAL A 264 -3.66 9.11 -0.64
N GLN A 265 -3.66 10.19 0.13
CA GLN A 265 -4.63 10.43 1.22
C GLN A 265 -4.86 9.21 2.13
N ARG A 266 -3.77 8.57 2.55
CA ARG A 266 -3.79 7.48 3.54
C ARG A 266 -4.41 6.17 3.04
N ALA A 267 -4.48 5.96 1.73
CA ALA A 267 -4.88 4.69 1.12
C ALA A 267 -4.04 4.36 -0.12
N VAL A 268 -3.96 3.07 -0.45
CA VAL A 268 -3.29 2.57 -1.64
C VAL A 268 -4.32 2.44 -2.77
N TYR A 269 -3.96 2.95 -3.93
CA TYR A 269 -4.78 2.93 -5.14
C TYR A 269 -4.04 2.20 -6.26
N LEU A 270 -4.73 1.34 -6.99
CA LEU A 270 -4.30 0.80 -8.28
C LEU A 270 -4.78 1.75 -9.38
N CYS A 271 -3.84 2.39 -10.07
CA CYS A 271 -4.12 3.10 -11.31
C CYS A 271 -4.22 2.07 -12.44
N ALA A 272 -5.39 1.97 -13.07
CA ALA A 272 -5.64 0.94 -14.07
C ALA A 272 -6.25 1.51 -15.35
N TYR A 273 -5.88 0.91 -16.47
CA TYR A 273 -6.39 1.24 -17.80
C TYR A 273 -7.39 0.18 -18.27
N GLY A 274 -8.57 0.56 -18.73
CA GLY A 274 -9.66 -0.33 -19.10
C GLY A 274 -10.98 0.16 -18.54
N GLU A 275 -11.77 -0.74 -17.95
CA GLU A 275 -13.11 -0.40 -17.49
C GLU A 275 -13.11 0.34 -16.15
N SER A 276 -13.89 1.42 -16.06
CA SER A 276 -14.24 2.04 -14.79
C SER A 276 -15.53 1.43 -14.20
N PRO A 277 -15.81 1.60 -12.89
CA PRO A 277 -17.07 1.16 -12.29
C PRO A 277 -18.33 1.72 -12.94
N LEU A 278 -18.23 2.88 -13.59
CA LEU A 278 -19.34 3.52 -14.31
C LEU A 278 -19.38 3.13 -15.80
N ARG A 279 -18.43 2.30 -16.28
CA ARG A 279 -18.21 1.98 -17.71
C ARG A 279 -17.98 3.24 -18.56
N GLN A 280 -17.44 4.29 -17.94
CA GLN A 280 -17.16 5.58 -18.58
C GLN A 280 -15.66 5.86 -18.51
N GLY A 281 -15.06 6.14 -19.66
CA GLY A 281 -13.63 6.38 -19.80
C GLY A 281 -12.78 5.13 -19.68
N ASP A 282 -11.49 5.30 -19.99
CA ASP A 282 -10.52 4.20 -20.09
C ASP A 282 -9.60 4.10 -18.86
N TRP A 283 -9.83 4.91 -17.84
CA TRP A 283 -8.93 5.04 -16.69
C TRP A 283 -9.74 5.09 -15.40
N TYR A 284 -9.22 4.45 -14.36
CA TYR A 284 -9.77 4.58 -13.02
C TYR A 284 -8.74 4.27 -11.94
N ASN A 285 -8.88 4.95 -10.80
CA ASN A 285 -8.07 4.72 -9.60
C ASN A 285 -8.85 3.85 -8.60
N PHE A 286 -8.52 2.56 -8.53
CA PHE A 286 -9.18 1.58 -7.64
C PHE A 286 -8.53 1.58 -6.28
N ARG A 287 -9.31 1.78 -5.22
CA ARG A 287 -8.83 1.60 -3.85
C ARG A 287 -8.60 0.13 -3.54
N LEU A 288 -7.38 -0.25 -3.15
CA LEU A 288 -7.06 -1.67 -2.87
C LEU A 288 -7.93 -2.25 -1.75
N ASP A 289 -8.26 -1.45 -0.73
CA ASP A 289 -9.12 -1.87 0.40
C ASP A 289 -10.57 -2.19 -0.01
N ARG A 290 -10.95 -1.91 -1.26
CA ARG A 290 -12.28 -2.17 -1.81
C ARG A 290 -12.31 -3.24 -2.89
N ILE A 291 -11.15 -3.79 -3.25
CA ILE A 291 -11.06 -4.96 -4.13
C ILE A 291 -11.40 -6.19 -3.28
N GLN A 292 -12.43 -6.91 -3.69
CA GLN A 292 -12.86 -8.15 -3.05
C GLN A 292 -12.18 -9.37 -3.67
N ASN A 293 -11.86 -9.30 -4.97
CA ASN A 293 -11.18 -10.36 -5.69
C ASN A 293 -10.41 -9.81 -6.89
N MET A 294 -9.30 -10.47 -7.24
CA MET A 294 -8.46 -10.17 -8.40
C MET A 294 -8.14 -11.47 -9.14
N ILE A 295 -8.51 -11.53 -10.42
CA ILE A 295 -8.28 -12.71 -11.26
C ILE A 295 -7.49 -12.30 -12.50
N PRO A 296 -6.26 -12.82 -12.70
CA PRO A 296 -5.52 -12.62 -13.93
C PRO A 296 -6.25 -13.26 -15.12
N LEU A 297 -6.26 -12.57 -16.26
CA LEU A 297 -6.85 -13.03 -17.50
C LEU A 297 -5.78 -13.15 -18.59
N GLU A 298 -6.03 -14.02 -19.56
CA GLU A 298 -5.20 -14.12 -20.77
C GLU A 298 -5.55 -13.00 -21.76
N TRP A 299 -4.55 -12.53 -22.54
CA TRP A 299 -4.75 -11.54 -23.59
C TRP A 299 -5.67 -12.00 -24.73
N THR A 300 -5.93 -13.31 -24.83
CA THR A 300 -6.87 -13.92 -25.77
C THR A 300 -8.31 -13.97 -25.24
N ASN A 301 -8.56 -13.51 -24.01
CA ASN A 301 -9.89 -13.58 -23.41
C ASN A 301 -10.89 -12.73 -24.20
N PRO A 302 -12.02 -13.31 -24.67
CA PRO A 302 -13.00 -12.60 -25.50
C PRO A 302 -13.75 -11.49 -24.74
N GLN A 303 -13.70 -11.47 -23.41
CA GLN A 303 -14.33 -10.46 -22.57
C GLN A 303 -13.47 -9.22 -22.38
N LEU A 304 -12.24 -9.17 -22.92
CA LEU A 304 -11.41 -7.98 -22.79
C LEU A 304 -12.08 -6.77 -23.46
N PRO A 305 -12.10 -5.60 -22.80
CA PRO A 305 -12.59 -4.35 -23.38
C PRO A 305 -11.87 -3.99 -24.68
N TYR A 306 -12.60 -3.40 -25.63
CA TYR A 306 -12.08 -3.08 -26.96
C TYR A 306 -10.86 -2.15 -26.92
N ASN A 307 -10.92 -1.07 -26.13
CA ASN A 307 -9.81 -0.13 -25.90
C ASN A 307 -8.54 -0.83 -25.41
N LEU A 308 -8.71 -1.83 -24.53
CA LEU A 308 -7.62 -2.58 -23.94
C LEU A 308 -7.01 -3.58 -24.94
N GLN A 309 -7.85 -4.30 -25.69
CA GLN A 309 -7.40 -5.17 -26.78
C GLN A 309 -6.63 -4.38 -27.84
N GLN A 310 -7.16 -3.22 -28.24
CA GLN A 310 -6.55 -2.34 -29.23
C GLN A 310 -5.16 -1.86 -28.77
N SER A 311 -5.06 -1.36 -27.53
CA SER A 311 -3.79 -0.88 -26.97
C SER A 311 -2.74 -1.98 -26.89
N TYR A 312 -3.14 -3.21 -26.56
CA TYR A 312 -2.24 -4.35 -26.56
C TYR A 312 -1.76 -4.72 -27.97
N GLN A 313 -2.67 -4.83 -28.94
CA GLN A 313 -2.33 -5.14 -30.34
C GLN A 313 -1.40 -4.10 -30.96
N GLN A 314 -1.58 -2.83 -30.60
CA GLN A 314 -0.75 -1.71 -31.05
C GLN A 314 0.56 -1.57 -30.25
N LYS A 315 0.80 -2.40 -29.23
CA LYS A 315 1.94 -2.30 -28.29
C LYS A 315 2.06 -0.91 -27.64
N SER A 316 0.91 -0.32 -27.33
CA SER A 316 0.77 1.02 -26.76
C SER A 316 0.09 0.99 -25.38
N LEU A 317 0.28 -0.09 -24.63
CA LEU A 317 -0.20 -0.16 -23.25
C LEU A 317 0.45 0.94 -22.42
N PRO A 318 -0.32 1.62 -21.56
CA PRO A 318 0.18 2.76 -20.83
C PRO A 318 1.13 2.33 -19.71
N THR A 319 2.02 3.25 -19.35
CA THR A 319 3.09 3.08 -18.39
C THR A 319 2.90 4.00 -17.18
N PRO A 320 3.63 3.78 -16.07
CA PRO A 320 3.63 4.71 -14.95
C PRO A 320 4.04 6.14 -15.34
N ASP A 321 4.93 6.30 -16.33
CA ASP A 321 5.38 7.62 -16.79
C ASP A 321 4.24 8.42 -17.45
N ASP A 322 3.34 7.74 -18.18
CA ASP A 322 2.14 8.39 -18.76
C ASP A 322 1.25 9.00 -17.66
N ILE A 323 1.14 8.30 -16.53
CA ILE A 323 0.39 8.74 -15.36
C ILE A 323 1.09 9.92 -14.68
N ALA A 324 2.41 9.86 -14.48
CA ALA A 324 3.18 10.96 -13.89
C ALA A 324 3.08 12.24 -14.73
N VAL A 325 3.23 12.11 -16.05
CA VAL A 325 3.02 13.21 -17.00
C VAL A 325 1.59 13.75 -16.93
N ALA A 326 0.58 12.88 -16.83
CA ALA A 326 -0.80 13.34 -16.67
C ALA A 326 -0.97 14.08 -15.33
N MET A 327 -0.48 13.56 -14.22
CA MET A 327 -0.60 14.19 -12.90
C MET A 327 0.05 15.58 -12.85
N SER A 328 1.18 15.81 -13.55
CA SER A 328 1.84 17.13 -13.59
C SER A 328 1.02 18.25 -14.25
N LYS A 329 0.06 17.91 -15.12
CA LYS A 329 -0.67 18.90 -15.94
C LYS A 329 -1.74 19.65 -15.15
N ALA A 330 -2.32 19.02 -14.15
CA ALA A 330 -3.40 19.62 -13.38
C ALA A 330 -3.56 18.93 -12.02
N TRP A 331 -3.81 19.76 -11.02
CA TRP A 331 -3.94 19.35 -9.64
C TRP A 331 -5.14 18.42 -9.44
N GLY A 332 -4.86 17.21 -8.99
CA GLY A 332 -5.83 16.16 -8.70
C GLY A 332 -5.23 14.79 -9.00
N PHE A 333 -5.69 13.78 -8.27
CA PHE A 333 -5.23 12.40 -8.40
C PHE A 333 -5.99 11.62 -9.47
N ASP A 334 -7.26 11.94 -9.70
CA ASP A 334 -8.07 11.44 -10.80
C ASP A 334 -7.63 12.13 -12.10
N PHE A 335 -6.39 11.84 -12.52
CA PHE A 335 -5.67 12.47 -13.63
C PHE A 335 -6.38 12.32 -14.99
N TYR A 336 -7.30 11.39 -15.09
CA TYR A 336 -8.13 11.12 -16.27
C TYR A 336 -9.32 12.07 -16.41
N LEU A 337 -9.63 12.89 -15.40
CA LEU A 337 -10.59 13.98 -15.54
C LEU A 337 -9.99 15.15 -16.34
N PRO A 338 -10.81 15.94 -17.03
CA PRO A 338 -10.32 17.11 -17.77
C PRO A 338 -9.64 18.12 -16.83
N ALA A 339 -8.63 18.80 -17.37
CA ALA A 339 -7.99 19.93 -16.70
C ALA A 339 -8.86 21.18 -16.88
N GLN A 340 -9.25 21.80 -15.77
CA GLN A 340 -10.09 22.98 -15.73
C GLN A 340 -9.42 24.08 -14.91
N LEU A 341 -9.45 25.31 -15.41
CA LEU A 341 -8.91 26.45 -14.66
C LEU A 341 -9.79 26.79 -13.45
N MET A 342 -9.14 26.97 -12.30
CA MET A 342 -9.74 27.46 -11.07
C MET A 342 -9.06 28.76 -10.64
N LEU A 343 -9.89 29.72 -10.21
CA LEU A 343 -9.46 30.98 -9.61
C LEU A 343 -9.86 30.98 -8.14
N LEU A 344 -8.89 31.18 -7.26
CA LEU A 344 -9.07 31.26 -5.81
C LEU A 344 -8.79 32.67 -5.29
N ARG A 345 -9.46 33.02 -4.20
CA ARG A 345 -9.15 34.18 -3.36
C ARG A 345 -8.89 33.70 -1.94
N PHE A 346 -7.73 34.07 -1.38
CA PHE A 346 -7.41 33.89 0.03
C PHE A 346 -7.44 35.24 0.75
N GLU A 347 -8.01 35.25 1.94
CA GLU A 347 -7.90 36.38 2.86
C GLU A 347 -6.42 36.65 3.21
N ARG A 348 -6.01 37.93 3.18
CA ARG A 348 -4.60 38.36 3.26
C ARG A 348 -3.81 37.76 4.42
N GLU A 349 -4.29 37.87 5.64
CA GLU A 349 -3.55 37.41 6.82
C GLU A 349 -3.39 35.90 6.82
N PHE A 350 -4.46 35.18 6.44
CA PHE A 350 -4.40 33.72 6.31
C PHE A 350 -3.38 33.31 5.25
N HIS A 351 -3.38 33.99 4.11
CA HIS A 351 -2.40 33.73 3.06
C HIS A 351 -0.96 33.92 3.57
N ASP A 352 -0.66 35.07 4.15
CA ASP A 352 0.71 35.41 4.55
C ASP A 352 1.29 34.47 5.61
N ARG A 353 0.41 33.88 6.44
CA ARG A 353 0.81 32.95 7.49
C ARG A 353 0.86 31.49 7.05
N TYR A 354 -0.03 31.05 6.14
CA TYR A 354 -0.28 29.61 5.91
C TYR A 354 -0.24 29.16 4.45
N VAL A 355 -0.22 30.09 3.49
CA VAL A 355 -0.24 29.77 2.05
C VAL A 355 1.06 30.22 1.40
N LYS A 356 1.52 31.43 1.70
CA LYS A 356 2.75 31.99 1.14
C LYS A 356 3.95 31.09 1.49
N GLY A 357 4.80 30.83 0.49
CA GLY A 357 6.01 30.03 0.68
C GLY A 357 5.77 28.55 0.90
N THR A 358 4.55 28.06 0.62
CA THR A 358 4.25 26.63 0.67
C THR A 358 4.12 26.07 -0.74
N GLU A 359 4.71 24.91 -0.97
CA GLU A 359 4.59 24.22 -2.26
C GLU A 359 3.24 23.49 -2.36
N ARG A 360 2.70 23.46 -3.58
CA ARG A 360 1.38 22.88 -3.88
C ARG A 360 1.47 22.05 -5.15
N HIS A 361 0.94 22.58 -6.24
CA HIS A 361 1.01 21.99 -7.56
C HIS A 361 1.67 23.03 -8.47
N ASP A 362 2.41 22.61 -9.49
CA ASP A 362 3.21 23.51 -10.32
C ASP A 362 2.37 24.58 -11.03
N THR A 363 1.09 24.28 -11.29
CA THR A 363 0.14 25.24 -11.89
C THR A 363 -0.47 26.22 -10.89
N PHE A 364 -0.22 26.06 -9.58
CA PHE A 364 -0.73 26.91 -8.51
C PHE A 364 0.11 28.18 -8.39
N ALA A 365 -0.32 29.25 -9.07
CA ALA A 365 0.43 30.48 -9.20
C ALA A 365 -0.33 31.68 -8.62
N GLU A 366 0.36 32.49 -7.81
CA GLU A 366 -0.16 33.77 -7.33
C GLU A 366 -0.28 34.73 -8.51
N ILE A 367 -1.41 35.44 -8.58
CA ILE A 367 -1.70 36.44 -9.59
C ILE A 367 -2.22 37.71 -8.93
N THR A 368 -2.09 38.83 -9.62
CA THR A 368 -2.63 40.11 -9.19
C THR A 368 -4.16 40.15 -9.33
N TYR A 369 -4.80 41.05 -8.59
CA TYR A 369 -6.23 41.35 -8.74
C TYR A 369 -6.63 41.67 -10.19
N GLN A 370 -5.80 42.44 -10.91
CA GLN A 370 -6.06 42.81 -12.31
C GLN A 370 -5.97 41.59 -13.23
N GLN A 371 -5.00 40.69 -13.00
CA GLN A 371 -4.91 39.42 -13.72
C GLN A 371 -6.12 38.53 -13.44
N ALA A 372 -6.60 38.46 -12.20
CA ALA A 372 -7.82 37.73 -11.86
C ALA A 372 -9.05 38.26 -12.61
N GLN A 373 -9.18 39.59 -12.73
CA GLN A 373 -10.23 40.23 -13.51
C GLN A 373 -10.14 39.90 -15.01
N HIS A 374 -8.93 39.95 -15.57
CA HIS A 374 -8.67 39.56 -16.96
C HIS A 374 -8.98 38.09 -17.21
N LEU A 375 -8.63 37.21 -16.27
CA LEU A 375 -8.88 35.77 -16.33
C LEU A 375 -10.37 35.47 -16.45
N ILE A 376 -11.20 36.10 -15.61
CA ILE A 376 -12.67 35.96 -15.67
C ILE A 376 -13.20 36.39 -17.05
N ARG A 377 -12.75 37.52 -17.57
CA ARG A 377 -13.16 38.02 -18.91
C ARG A 377 -12.74 37.08 -20.04
N ARG A 378 -11.55 36.47 -19.92
CA ARG A 378 -10.99 35.58 -20.94
C ARG A 378 -11.70 34.23 -20.96
N GLU A 379 -11.91 33.62 -19.80
CA GLU A 379 -12.39 32.24 -19.70
C GLU A 379 -13.92 32.11 -19.73
N VAL A 380 -14.65 33.08 -19.17
CA VAL A 380 -16.11 32.98 -19.05
C VAL A 380 -16.75 33.61 -20.27
N LYS A 381 -17.12 32.80 -21.26
CA LYS A 381 -17.64 33.29 -22.55
C LYS A 381 -19.07 33.85 -22.49
N GLN A 382 -19.88 33.34 -21.54
CA GLN A 382 -21.26 33.78 -21.38
C GLN A 382 -21.34 35.10 -20.62
N ALA A 383 -22.05 36.09 -21.17
CA ALA A 383 -22.08 37.46 -20.66
C ALA A 383 -22.62 37.55 -19.21
N GLU A 384 -23.73 36.88 -18.91
CA GLU A 384 -24.36 36.95 -17.58
C GLU A 384 -23.46 36.31 -16.48
N PRO A 385 -22.98 35.06 -16.61
CA PRO A 385 -22.00 34.50 -15.67
C PRO A 385 -20.73 35.34 -15.51
N GLN A 386 -20.21 35.90 -16.61
CA GLN A 386 -19.02 36.74 -16.59
C GLN A 386 -19.26 38.01 -15.75
N GLN A 387 -20.36 38.73 -16.00
CA GLN A 387 -20.72 39.92 -15.24
C GLN A 387 -20.95 39.62 -13.76
N ALA A 388 -21.62 38.51 -13.44
CA ALA A 388 -21.84 38.08 -12.07
C ALA A 388 -20.51 37.85 -11.32
N LEU A 389 -19.56 37.14 -11.94
CA LEU A 389 -18.24 36.90 -11.36
C LEU A 389 -17.40 38.17 -11.21
N LEU A 390 -17.46 39.08 -12.18
CA LEU A 390 -16.80 40.38 -12.08
C LEU A 390 -17.38 41.23 -10.94
N LYS A 391 -18.70 41.21 -10.74
CA LYS A 391 -19.35 41.89 -9.61
C LYS A 391 -18.94 41.27 -8.27
N ILE A 392 -18.82 39.94 -8.20
CA ILE A 392 -18.30 39.24 -7.03
C ILE A 392 -16.88 39.69 -6.72
N LEU A 393 -15.99 39.69 -7.71
CA LEU A 393 -14.59 40.11 -7.55
C LEU A 393 -14.48 41.58 -7.15
N ALA A 394 -15.34 42.46 -7.66
CA ALA A 394 -15.41 43.87 -7.27
C ALA A 394 -15.76 44.06 -5.78
N ASN A 395 -16.47 43.10 -5.17
CA ASN A 395 -16.79 43.08 -3.75
C ASN A 395 -15.74 42.35 -2.89
N ARG A 396 -14.52 42.16 -3.39
CA ARG A 396 -13.38 41.58 -2.65
C ARG A 396 -12.24 42.59 -2.62
N SER A 397 -11.39 42.48 -1.59
CA SER A 397 -10.28 43.40 -1.43
C SER A 397 -9.24 43.16 -2.51
N PRO A 398 -8.80 44.18 -3.27
CA PRO A 398 -7.69 44.05 -4.21
C PRO A 398 -6.37 43.63 -3.55
N ASN A 399 -6.26 43.79 -2.23
CA ASN A 399 -5.10 43.40 -1.45
C ASN A 399 -5.12 41.92 -1.01
N ASP A 400 -6.23 41.21 -1.17
CA ASP A 400 -6.29 39.77 -0.94
C ASP A 400 -5.34 39.03 -1.90
N ALA A 401 -4.98 37.79 -1.55
CA ALA A 401 -4.15 36.97 -2.43
C ALA A 401 -5.03 36.21 -3.43
N TYR A 402 -4.69 36.28 -4.71
CA TYR A 402 -5.41 35.60 -5.78
C TYR A 402 -4.51 34.55 -6.41
N TYR A 403 -5.08 33.39 -6.71
CA TYR A 403 -4.34 32.27 -7.28
C TYR A 403 -5.09 31.68 -8.45
N GLN A 404 -4.36 31.40 -9.53
CA GLN A 404 -4.84 30.49 -10.57
C GLN A 404 -4.25 29.09 -10.37
N VAL A 405 -5.00 28.07 -10.76
CA VAL A 405 -4.53 26.69 -10.76
C VAL A 405 -5.35 25.86 -11.75
N SER A 406 -4.72 24.92 -12.47
CA SER A 406 -5.44 23.91 -13.26
C SER A 406 -5.80 22.74 -12.36
N ILE A 407 -7.07 22.35 -12.30
CA ILE A 407 -7.58 21.24 -11.48
C ILE A 407 -8.22 20.13 -12.32
N ARG A 408 -8.29 18.91 -11.76
CA ARG A 408 -9.04 17.78 -12.31
C ARG A 408 -10.53 17.90 -11.98
N TYR A 409 -11.27 18.49 -12.90
CA TYR A 409 -12.67 18.86 -12.69
C TYR A 409 -13.42 18.95 -14.01
N GLN A 410 -14.58 18.28 -14.09
CA GLN A 410 -15.52 18.46 -15.19
C GLN A 410 -16.72 19.30 -14.73
N ASP A 411 -17.37 18.86 -13.66
CA ASP A 411 -18.53 19.50 -13.04
C ASP A 411 -18.65 19.06 -11.57
N HIS A 412 -19.68 19.53 -10.86
CA HIS A 412 -19.83 19.26 -9.43
C HIS A 412 -20.13 17.77 -9.10
N GLU A 413 -20.56 16.96 -10.08
CA GLU A 413 -20.77 15.52 -9.94
C GLU A 413 -19.51 14.73 -10.30
N TYR A 414 -18.81 15.16 -11.37
CA TYR A 414 -17.60 14.53 -11.92
C TYR A 414 -16.37 15.38 -11.62
N ARG A 415 -15.83 15.19 -10.41
CA ARG A 415 -14.68 15.94 -9.88
C ARG A 415 -13.75 15.06 -9.08
N ASP A 416 -12.48 15.48 -9.00
CA ASP A 416 -11.51 14.88 -8.10
C ASP A 416 -11.83 15.25 -6.64
N ASN A 417 -12.05 14.25 -5.79
CA ASN A 417 -12.39 14.48 -4.39
C ASN A 417 -11.25 15.08 -3.57
N ASN A 418 -9.99 14.86 -3.96
CA ASN A 418 -8.83 15.34 -3.22
C ASN A 418 -8.72 16.87 -3.33
N VAL A 419 -9.00 17.43 -4.51
CA VAL A 419 -9.11 18.88 -4.72
C VAL A 419 -10.20 19.45 -3.82
N ILE A 420 -11.40 18.84 -3.80
CA ILE A 420 -12.54 19.33 -3.01
C ILE A 420 -12.27 19.27 -1.51
N MET A 421 -11.68 18.18 -1.01
CA MET A 421 -11.29 18.06 0.39
C MET A 421 -10.28 19.13 0.79
N ARG A 422 -9.31 19.46 -0.09
CA ARG A 422 -8.37 20.55 0.19
C ARG A 422 -9.07 21.91 0.26
N LEU A 423 -9.97 22.19 -0.69
CA LEU A 423 -10.72 23.45 -0.69
C LEU A 423 -11.56 23.59 0.58
N ARG A 424 -12.16 22.51 1.08
CA ARG A 424 -12.88 22.49 2.36
C ARG A 424 -11.97 22.83 3.53
N ALA A 425 -10.75 22.28 3.57
CA ALA A 425 -9.79 22.54 4.64
C ALA A 425 -9.32 24.01 4.73
N TRP A 426 -9.47 24.80 3.66
CA TRP A 426 -9.14 26.23 3.68
C TRP A 426 -10.35 27.14 3.95
N ARG A 427 -11.56 26.59 4.10
CA ARG A 427 -12.73 27.40 4.45
C ARG A 427 -12.61 27.90 5.90
N PRO A 428 -13.16 29.08 6.22
CA PRO A 428 -13.79 30.06 5.32
C PRO A 428 -12.79 31.04 4.68
N LYS A 429 -11.48 30.83 4.85
CA LYS A 429 -10.42 31.77 4.47
C LYS A 429 -10.04 31.73 2.99
N CYS A 430 -10.47 30.69 2.28
CA CYS A 430 -10.38 30.54 0.84
C CYS A 430 -11.77 30.55 0.20
N GLU A 431 -11.88 31.22 -0.95
CA GLU A 431 -13.07 31.30 -1.77
C GLU A 431 -12.75 30.90 -3.21
N VAL A 432 -13.57 30.02 -3.79
CA VAL A 432 -13.53 29.74 -5.23
C VAL A 432 -14.29 30.82 -5.98
N LEU A 433 -13.63 31.50 -6.91
CA LEU A 433 -14.25 32.46 -7.82
C LEU A 433 -14.67 31.78 -9.14
N LEU A 434 -13.80 30.99 -9.75
CA LEU A 434 -14.01 30.26 -11.00
C LEU A 434 -13.60 28.79 -10.81
N PRO A 435 -14.28 27.78 -11.39
CA PRO A 435 -15.50 27.87 -12.21
C PRO A 435 -16.75 28.20 -11.38
N LEU A 436 -17.75 28.82 -12.02
CA LEU A 436 -18.98 29.28 -11.35
C LEU A 436 -19.78 28.12 -10.74
N ASP A 437 -19.84 26.98 -11.43
CA ASP A 437 -20.51 25.77 -10.93
C ASP A 437 -19.88 25.27 -9.63
N LEU A 438 -18.54 25.13 -9.59
CA LEU A 438 -17.83 24.74 -8.38
C LEU A 438 -18.09 25.74 -7.24
N ARG A 439 -17.99 27.04 -7.52
CA ARG A 439 -18.31 28.09 -6.55
C ARG A 439 -19.72 27.93 -5.97
N LYS A 440 -20.73 27.73 -6.83
CA LYS A 440 -22.14 27.53 -6.40
C LYS A 440 -22.28 26.28 -5.54
N SER A 441 -21.66 25.18 -5.94
CA SER A 441 -21.69 23.93 -5.16
C SER A 441 -21.09 24.11 -3.76
N ILE A 442 -19.96 24.81 -3.66
CA ILE A 442 -19.30 25.11 -2.37
C ILE A 442 -20.17 26.04 -1.52
N ALA A 443 -20.79 27.06 -2.10
CA ALA A 443 -21.69 27.96 -1.38
C ALA A 443 -22.93 27.22 -0.85
N ALA A 444 -23.50 26.29 -1.64
CA ALA A 444 -24.61 25.46 -1.23
C ALA A 444 -24.23 24.49 -0.08
N GLU A 445 -23.03 23.90 -0.13
CA GLU A 445 -22.48 23.09 0.97
C GLU A 445 -22.40 23.91 2.27
N VAL A 446 -21.83 25.13 2.22
CA VAL A 446 -21.70 26.01 3.39
C VAL A 446 -23.07 26.45 3.93
N ALA A 447 -24.01 26.78 3.05
CA ALA A 447 -25.37 27.14 3.47
C ALA A 447 -26.07 25.97 4.17
N LYS A 448 -25.90 24.75 3.67
CA LYS A 448 -26.44 23.54 4.30
C LYS A 448 -25.76 23.24 5.63
N GLU A 449 -24.44 23.37 5.70
CA GLU A 449 -23.65 23.19 6.92
C GLU A 449 -24.08 24.17 8.01
N SER A 450 -24.30 25.44 7.66
CA SER A 450 -24.79 26.49 8.56
C SER A 450 -26.11 26.10 9.24
N LEU A 451 -27.03 25.43 8.54
CA LEU A 451 -28.29 24.97 9.11
C LEU A 451 -28.08 23.97 10.26
N PHE A 452 -27.04 23.13 10.23
CA PHE A 452 -26.77 22.18 11.31
C PHE A 452 -26.40 22.86 12.63
N TYR A 453 -25.80 24.05 12.57
CA TYR A 453 -25.44 24.83 13.75
C TYR A 453 -26.55 25.79 14.20
N HIS A 454 -27.53 26.07 13.33
CA HIS A 454 -28.63 26.99 13.62
C HIS A 454 -29.96 26.29 13.95
N GLN A 455 -30.17 25.04 13.52
CA GLN A 455 -31.37 24.27 13.86
C GLN A 455 -31.43 23.86 15.34
N ASP A 456 -30.29 23.82 16.03
CA ASP A 456 -30.19 23.49 17.46
C ASP A 456 -30.04 24.73 18.37
N SER A 457 -30.30 25.95 17.87
CA SER A 457 -30.21 27.21 18.64
C SER A 457 -31.32 27.37 19.72
N LEU A 458 -32.00 26.28 20.09
CA LEU A 458 -33.02 26.22 21.15
C LEU A 458 -32.63 25.28 22.31
N LEU A 459 -31.35 24.94 22.45
CA LEU A 459 -30.80 24.27 23.64
C LEU A 459 -30.03 25.24 24.53
#